data_AF-A0A073KQE0-F1
#
_entry.id   AF-A0A073KQE0-F1
#
_cell.length_a   1.000
_cell.length_b   1.000
_cell.length_c   1.000
_cell.angle_alpha   90.00
_cell.angle_beta   90.00
_cell.angle_gamma   90.00
#
_symmetry.space_group_name_H-M   'P 1'
#
loop_
_entity.id
_entity.type
_entity.pdbx_description
1 polymer ?
#
loop_
_entity_poly.entity_id
_entity_poly.type
_entity_poly.pdbx_seq_one_letter_code
_entity_poly.pdbx_strand_id
1 'polypeptide(L)'
;MKSKLLAVTIGTLLATQLTGCMGQMGLSQMVTKGNLSAVDNRYGRAGLFMLLSPVYGIAATGDLFIFNTIEFWTGKNPITDKSPAVVDMPVEAIFKINPHVSDELRSAPVKLTQAQIAYPDEHTVTMTLAYEDGSTQLLSGRKVGEDVDFFLDGAFITRVSNQELVAYSQSRLHAPATPAA
;
A
#
# COMPACT_ATOMS: atom_id res chain seq x y z
N MET A 1 -10.62 -2.88 -32.29
CA MET A 1 -9.28 -2.48 -31.78
C MET A 1 -9.37 -1.81 -30.41
N LYS A 2 -10.25 -0.81 -30.21
CA LYS A 2 -10.44 -0.13 -28.91
C LYS A 2 -10.77 -1.07 -27.73
N SER A 3 -11.62 -2.09 -27.95
CA SER A 3 -11.96 -3.08 -26.92
C SER A 3 -10.81 -4.01 -26.55
N LYS A 4 -9.97 -4.39 -27.52
CA LYS A 4 -8.76 -5.19 -27.26
C LYS A 4 -7.70 -4.37 -26.53
N LEU A 5 -7.56 -3.08 -26.87
CA LEU A 5 -6.68 -2.16 -26.17
C LEU A 5 -7.13 -1.97 -24.71
N LEU A 6 -8.44 -1.75 -24.49
CA LEU A 6 -9.02 -1.62 -23.15
C LEU A 6 -8.83 -2.89 -22.31
N ALA A 7 -9.05 -4.08 -22.91
CA ALA A 7 -8.82 -5.36 -22.24
C ALA A 7 -7.35 -5.59 -21.89
N VAL A 8 -6.43 -5.16 -22.76
CA VAL A 8 -4.99 -5.20 -22.48
C VAL A 8 -4.64 -4.22 -21.36
N THR A 9 -5.15 -2.99 -21.38
CA THR A 9 -4.90 -1.99 -20.34
C THR A 9 -5.43 -2.44 -18.97
N ILE A 10 -6.66 -2.97 -18.92
CA ILE A 10 -7.25 -3.55 -17.70
C ILE A 10 -6.44 -4.78 -17.26
N GLY A 11 -6.03 -5.65 -18.20
CA GLY A 11 -5.21 -6.82 -17.92
C GLY A 11 -3.84 -6.46 -17.32
N THR A 12 -3.16 -5.44 -17.84
CA THR A 12 -1.90 -4.94 -17.27
C THR A 12 -2.09 -4.26 -15.93
N LEU A 13 -3.19 -3.50 -15.75
CA LEU A 13 -3.50 -2.85 -14.47
C LEU A 13 -3.82 -3.90 -13.40
N LEU A 14 -4.53 -4.96 -13.74
CA LEU A 14 -4.79 -6.09 -12.85
C LEU A 14 -3.50 -6.85 -12.51
N ALA A 15 -2.60 -7.03 -13.49
CA ALA A 15 -1.31 -7.70 -13.29
C ALA A 15 -0.38 -6.93 -12.32
N THR A 16 -0.43 -5.60 -12.31
CA THR A 16 0.33 -4.77 -11.36
C THR A 16 -0.22 -4.82 -9.94
N GLN A 17 -1.48 -5.25 -9.73
CA GLN A 17 -2.02 -5.44 -8.37
C GLN A 17 -1.55 -6.74 -7.69
N LEU A 18 -0.91 -7.66 -8.42
CA LEU A 18 -0.37 -8.89 -7.84
C LEU A 18 0.91 -8.66 -7.04
N THR A 19 1.56 -7.49 -7.13
CA THR A 19 2.67 -7.14 -6.26
C THR A 19 2.14 -6.58 -4.94
N GLY A 20 1.76 -7.48 -4.02
CA GLY A 20 1.57 -7.23 -2.60
C GLY A 20 0.66 -6.06 -2.22
N CYS A 21 -0.60 -6.34 -1.89
CA CYS A 21 -1.42 -5.38 -1.16
C CYS A 21 -0.75 -5.07 0.21
N MET A 22 -0.48 -3.79 0.49
CA MET A 22 -0.01 -3.37 1.83
C MET A 22 -1.21 -3.31 2.79
N GLY A 23 -1.60 -4.47 3.32
CA GLY A 23 -2.72 -4.61 4.27
C GLY A 23 -3.12 -6.07 4.51
N GLN A 24 -3.95 -6.33 5.51
CA GLN A 24 -4.30 -7.69 5.94
C GLN A 24 -5.21 -8.44 4.96
N MET A 25 -5.89 -7.77 4.01
CA MET A 25 -6.87 -8.40 3.11
C MET A 25 -8.00 -9.13 3.87
N GLY A 26 -8.54 -8.48 4.90
CA GLY A 26 -9.47 -9.08 5.87
C GLY A 26 -10.75 -9.64 5.24
N LEU A 27 -11.34 -8.95 4.28
CA LEU A 27 -12.59 -9.39 3.63
C LEU A 27 -12.34 -10.62 2.73
N SER A 28 -11.25 -10.61 1.98
CA SER A 28 -10.82 -11.74 1.14
C SER A 28 -10.51 -12.98 1.98
N GLN A 29 -9.87 -12.80 3.15
CA GLN A 29 -9.68 -13.90 4.11
C GLN A 29 -11.01 -14.44 4.63
N MET A 30 -11.99 -13.58 4.90
CA MET A 30 -13.32 -14.00 5.34
C MET A 30 -14.04 -14.85 4.27
N VAL A 31 -14.02 -14.41 3.01
CA VAL A 31 -14.60 -15.17 1.88
C VAL A 31 -13.87 -16.52 1.70
N THR A 32 -12.54 -16.52 1.84
CA THR A 32 -11.72 -17.74 1.79
C THR A 32 -12.09 -18.71 2.90
N LYS A 33 -12.22 -18.23 4.15
CA LYS A 33 -12.63 -19.04 5.29
C LYS A 33 -14.01 -19.65 5.07
N GLY A 34 -14.96 -18.88 4.54
CA GLY A 34 -16.27 -19.37 4.15
C GLY A 34 -16.19 -20.56 3.19
N ASN A 35 -15.44 -20.42 2.10
CA ASN A 35 -15.23 -21.50 1.13
C ASN A 35 -14.59 -22.75 1.79
N LEU A 36 -13.53 -22.56 2.58
CA LEU A 36 -12.85 -23.66 3.27
C LEU A 36 -13.77 -24.40 4.25
N SER A 37 -14.71 -23.69 4.90
CA SER A 37 -15.67 -24.26 5.85
C SER A 37 -16.88 -24.92 5.18
N ALA A 38 -17.24 -24.52 3.96
CA ALA A 38 -18.45 -25.00 3.28
C ALA A 38 -18.29 -26.43 2.74
N VAL A 39 -17.09 -26.81 2.31
CA VAL A 39 -16.83 -28.13 1.71
C VAL A 39 -15.51 -28.69 2.21
N ASP A 40 -15.51 -29.97 2.59
CA ASP A 40 -14.34 -30.68 3.13
C ASP A 40 -13.47 -31.36 2.06
N ASN A 41 -13.60 -30.95 0.79
CA ASN A 41 -12.91 -31.56 -0.34
C ASN A 41 -12.17 -30.51 -1.18
N ARG A 42 -10.92 -30.80 -1.58
CA ARG A 42 -10.10 -29.88 -2.38
C ARG A 42 -10.73 -29.48 -3.72
N TYR A 43 -11.40 -30.42 -4.40
CA TYR A 43 -12.05 -30.17 -5.68
C TYR A 43 -13.39 -29.45 -5.50
N GLY A 44 -14.12 -29.78 -4.43
CA GLY A 44 -15.32 -29.04 -4.04
C GLY A 44 -15.02 -27.57 -3.72
N ARG A 45 -13.93 -27.31 -3.00
CA ARG A 45 -13.42 -25.95 -2.72
C ARG A 45 -12.99 -25.21 -3.99
N ALA A 46 -12.35 -25.91 -4.93
CA ALA A 46 -12.00 -25.34 -6.23
C ALA A 46 -13.25 -24.99 -7.06
N GLY A 47 -14.26 -25.87 -7.07
CA GLY A 47 -15.54 -25.61 -7.70
C GLY A 47 -16.26 -24.41 -7.06
N LEU A 48 -16.30 -24.36 -5.73
CA LEU A 48 -16.90 -23.26 -4.99
C LEU A 48 -16.13 -21.94 -5.19
N PHE A 49 -14.79 -22.00 -5.27
CA PHE A 49 -13.97 -20.85 -5.64
C PHE A 49 -14.31 -20.34 -7.04
N MET A 50 -14.44 -21.24 -8.02
CA MET A 50 -14.81 -20.88 -9.40
C MET A 50 -16.19 -20.21 -9.44
N LEU A 51 -17.18 -20.78 -8.74
CA LEU A 51 -18.53 -20.24 -8.66
C LEU A 51 -18.59 -18.89 -7.93
N LEU A 52 -17.81 -18.74 -6.86
CA LEU A 52 -17.72 -17.51 -6.08
C LEU A 52 -16.68 -16.53 -6.63
N SER A 53 -16.05 -16.80 -7.77
CA SER A 53 -14.97 -15.95 -8.30
C SER A 53 -15.34 -14.47 -8.43
N PRO A 54 -16.59 -14.07 -8.78
CA PRO A 54 -16.99 -12.66 -8.75
C PRO A 54 -16.97 -12.08 -7.33
N VAL A 55 -17.37 -12.86 -6.31
CA VAL A 55 -17.36 -12.46 -4.90
C VAL A 55 -15.93 -12.27 -4.40
N TYR A 56 -15.00 -13.16 -4.77
CA TYR A 56 -13.58 -12.99 -4.47
C TYR A 56 -13.01 -11.72 -5.12
N GLY A 57 -13.40 -11.42 -6.38
CA GLY A 57 -13.00 -10.19 -7.06
C GLY A 57 -13.49 -8.92 -6.36
N ILE A 58 -14.76 -8.90 -5.91
CA ILE A 58 -15.33 -7.78 -5.14
C ILE A 58 -14.63 -7.65 -3.79
N ALA A 59 -14.41 -8.76 -3.07
CA ALA A 59 -13.73 -8.76 -1.78
C ALA A 59 -12.30 -8.21 -1.88
N ALA A 60 -11.53 -8.69 -2.86
CA ALA A 60 -10.17 -8.22 -3.10
C ALA A 60 -10.13 -6.72 -3.47
N THR A 61 -11.10 -6.27 -4.27
CA THR A 61 -11.24 -4.86 -4.63
C THR A 61 -11.59 -4.00 -3.41
N GLY A 62 -12.51 -4.47 -2.57
CA GLY A 62 -12.91 -3.79 -1.33
C GLY A 62 -11.78 -3.73 -0.31
N ASP A 63 -11.02 -4.80 -0.14
CA ASP A 63 -9.81 -4.79 0.70
C ASP A 63 -8.81 -3.75 0.19
N LEU A 64 -8.51 -3.77 -1.10
CA LEU A 64 -7.52 -2.89 -1.70
C LEU A 64 -7.87 -1.41 -1.56
N PHE A 65 -9.09 -1.01 -1.92
CA PHE A 65 -9.46 0.40 -1.99
C PHE A 65 -10.10 0.95 -0.72
N ILE A 66 -10.62 0.10 0.17
CA ILE A 66 -11.39 0.55 1.34
C ILE A 66 -10.74 0.05 2.62
N PHE A 67 -10.76 -1.26 2.87
CA PHE A 67 -10.43 -1.77 4.21
C PHE A 67 -8.94 -1.67 4.55
N ASN A 68 -8.05 -1.94 3.59
CA ASN A 68 -6.61 -1.75 3.79
C ASN A 68 -6.22 -0.26 3.85
N THR A 69 -6.98 0.62 3.18
CA THR A 69 -6.78 2.08 3.31
C THR A 69 -7.13 2.53 4.73
N ILE A 70 -8.25 2.06 5.27
CA ILE A 70 -8.61 2.32 6.67
C ILE A 70 -7.59 1.72 7.63
N GLU A 71 -7.15 0.47 7.38
CA GLU A 71 -6.12 -0.19 8.18
C GLU A 71 -4.83 0.63 8.25
N PHE A 72 -4.35 1.15 7.11
CA PHE A 72 -3.15 1.97 7.03
C PHE A 72 -3.23 3.20 7.94
N TRP A 73 -4.35 3.94 7.87
CA TRP A 73 -4.50 5.18 8.62
C TRP A 73 -4.85 4.96 10.10
N THR A 74 -5.50 3.86 10.45
CA THR A 74 -5.96 3.62 11.82
C THR A 74 -5.05 2.67 12.61
N GLY A 75 -4.08 2.01 11.96
CA GLY A 75 -3.25 0.97 12.59
C GLY A 75 -4.02 -0.32 12.91
N LYS A 76 -5.27 -0.47 12.44
CA LYS A 76 -6.16 -1.59 12.75
C LYS A 76 -7.05 -1.94 11.57
N ASN A 77 -7.09 -3.21 11.19
CA ASN A 77 -7.99 -3.62 10.11
C ASN A 77 -9.46 -3.67 10.62
N PRO A 78 -10.41 -2.96 9.97
CA PRO A 78 -11.79 -2.87 10.45
C PRO A 78 -12.61 -4.15 10.25
N ILE A 79 -12.12 -5.10 9.44
CA ILE A 79 -12.80 -6.38 9.16
C ILE A 79 -12.31 -7.47 10.11
N THR A 80 -11.01 -7.55 10.36
CA THR A 80 -10.43 -8.59 11.22
C THR A 80 -10.33 -8.17 12.69
N ASP A 81 -10.48 -6.86 12.96
CA ASP A 81 -10.26 -6.23 14.25
C ASP A 81 -8.83 -6.42 14.82
N LYS A 82 -7.85 -6.70 13.95
CA LYS A 82 -6.45 -6.95 14.35
C LYS A 82 -5.55 -5.74 14.17
N SER A 83 -4.68 -5.54 15.15
CA SER A 83 -3.54 -4.62 15.15
C SER A 83 -2.25 -5.38 15.49
N PRO A 84 -1.06 -4.89 15.11
CA PRO A 84 -0.82 -3.68 14.30
C PRO A 84 -1.22 -3.86 12.82
N ALA A 85 -1.39 -2.76 12.09
CA ALA A 85 -1.53 -2.78 10.64
C ALA A 85 -0.31 -3.46 10.02
N VAL A 86 -0.45 -4.04 8.82
CA VAL A 86 0.68 -4.70 8.14
C VAL A 86 1.87 -3.76 7.95
N VAL A 87 1.61 -2.47 7.70
CA VAL A 87 2.64 -1.45 7.51
C VAL A 87 3.36 -1.04 8.79
N ASP A 88 2.77 -1.31 9.95
CA ASP A 88 3.35 -1.04 11.27
C ASP A 88 4.10 -2.26 11.83
N MET A 89 4.11 -3.40 11.13
CA MET A 89 4.83 -4.59 11.57
C MET A 89 6.35 -4.35 11.53
N PRO A 90 7.09 -4.80 12.56
CA PRO A 90 8.54 -4.60 12.61
C PRO A 90 9.23 -5.41 11.52
N VAL A 91 9.62 -4.74 10.44
CA VAL A 91 10.46 -5.29 9.36
C VAL A 91 11.76 -4.49 9.28
N GLU A 92 12.85 -5.14 8.89
CA GLU A 92 14.14 -4.47 8.73
C GLU A 92 14.09 -3.52 7.51
N ALA A 93 13.90 -2.23 7.78
CA ALA A 93 13.84 -1.20 6.75
C ALA A 93 15.25 -0.87 6.23
N ILE A 94 15.39 -0.90 4.90
CA ILE A 94 16.63 -0.56 4.19
C ILE A 94 17.00 0.91 4.43
N PHE A 95 16.00 1.79 4.39
CA PHE A 95 16.15 3.23 4.60
C PHE A 95 15.50 3.61 5.92
N LYS A 96 16.31 4.07 6.88
CA LYS A 96 15.82 4.45 8.21
C LYS A 96 15.34 5.90 8.19
N ILE A 97 14.03 6.08 8.03
CA ILE A 97 13.41 7.41 7.96
C ILE A 97 13.09 7.94 9.36
N ASN A 98 12.67 7.07 10.29
CA ASN A 98 12.26 7.45 11.66
C ASN A 98 13.23 8.37 12.43
N PRO A 99 14.57 8.22 12.33
CA PRO A 99 15.51 9.13 12.99
C PRO A 99 15.50 10.57 12.45
N HIS A 100 14.95 10.80 11.26
CA HIS A 100 14.97 12.08 10.55
C HIS A 100 13.59 12.78 10.51
N VAL A 101 12.58 12.21 11.18
CA VAL A 101 11.22 12.76 11.24
C VAL A 101 10.79 12.96 12.69
N SER A 102 9.87 13.90 12.93
CA SER A 102 9.30 14.15 14.25
C SER A 102 8.56 12.92 14.79
N ASP A 103 8.49 12.80 16.11
CA ASP A 103 7.93 11.63 16.80
C ASP A 103 6.47 11.35 16.39
N GLU A 104 5.70 12.40 16.08
CA GLU A 104 4.30 12.35 15.63
C GLU A 104 4.10 11.68 14.26
N LEU A 105 5.16 11.54 13.46
CA LEU A 105 5.11 10.94 12.12
C LEU A 105 5.56 9.47 12.10
N ARG A 106 5.90 8.90 13.26
CA ARG A 106 6.42 7.52 13.36
C ARG A 106 5.33 6.46 13.49
N SER A 107 4.07 6.85 13.63
CA SER A 107 2.94 5.94 13.82
C SER A 107 1.71 6.40 13.04
N ALA A 108 0.79 5.47 12.76
CA ALA A 108 -0.49 5.77 12.13
C ALA A 108 -1.21 6.93 12.85
N PRO A 109 -1.54 8.03 12.16
CA PRO A 109 -2.20 9.15 12.79
C PRO A 109 -3.65 8.73 13.06
N VAL A 110 -3.96 8.65 14.35
CA VAL A 110 -5.08 7.83 14.87
C VAL A 110 -6.44 8.15 14.22
N LYS A 111 -6.63 9.31 13.59
CA LYS A 111 -7.96 9.76 13.12
C LYS A 111 -7.89 10.69 11.90
N LEU A 112 -7.57 10.16 10.72
CA LEU A 112 -7.69 10.89 9.46
C LEU A 112 -9.17 11.02 9.07
N THR A 113 -9.66 12.24 8.89
CA THR A 113 -11.05 12.52 8.46
C THR A 113 -11.15 12.64 6.95
N GLN A 114 -10.13 13.24 6.30
CA GLN A 114 -10.15 13.45 4.86
C GLN A 114 -8.72 13.53 4.29
N ALA A 115 -8.51 12.99 3.09
CA ALA A 115 -7.30 13.20 2.31
C ALA A 115 -7.68 13.80 0.95
N GLN A 116 -7.03 14.88 0.53
CA GLN A 116 -7.16 15.42 -0.83
C GLN A 116 -5.80 15.44 -1.52
N ILE A 117 -5.76 14.92 -2.75
CA ILE A 117 -4.59 15.00 -3.61
C ILE A 117 -4.86 16.07 -4.67
N ALA A 118 -3.89 16.95 -4.88
CA ALA A 118 -3.89 17.95 -5.93
C ALA A 118 -2.55 17.96 -6.67
N TYR A 119 -2.61 18.44 -7.91
CA TYR A 119 -1.46 18.66 -8.78
C TYR A 119 -1.44 20.15 -9.13
N PRO A 120 -0.81 21.00 -8.30
CA PRO A 120 -0.77 22.44 -8.54
C PRO A 120 -0.09 22.79 -9.87
N ASP A 121 0.85 21.96 -10.30
CA ASP A 121 1.62 22.09 -11.53
C ASP A 121 2.17 20.72 -12.01
N GLU A 122 2.88 20.70 -13.14
CA GLU A 122 3.42 19.47 -13.76
C GLU A 122 4.56 18.81 -12.98
N HIS A 123 5.08 19.45 -11.93
CA HIS A 123 6.25 18.99 -11.17
C HIS A 123 5.95 18.81 -9.68
N THR A 124 4.75 19.17 -9.23
CA THR A 124 4.38 19.16 -7.82
C THR A 124 3.13 18.33 -7.60
N VAL A 125 3.19 17.42 -6.64
CA VAL A 125 2.02 16.75 -6.06
C VAL A 125 1.86 17.20 -4.62
N THR A 126 0.64 17.51 -4.21
CA THR A 126 0.31 17.87 -2.83
C THR A 126 -0.77 16.93 -2.32
N MET A 127 -0.59 16.43 -1.10
CA MET A 127 -1.58 15.65 -0.37
C MET A 127 -1.89 16.38 0.94
N THR A 128 -3.10 16.92 1.03
CA THR A 128 -3.63 17.52 2.26
C THR A 128 -4.33 16.45 3.07
N LEU A 129 -3.92 16.29 4.32
CA LEU A 129 -4.46 15.38 5.30
C LEU A 129 -5.22 16.21 6.34
N ALA A 130 -6.51 15.92 6.56
CA ALA A 130 -7.33 16.54 7.60
C ALA A 130 -7.65 15.50 8.67
N TYR A 131 -7.49 15.88 9.94
CA TYR A 131 -7.64 15.01 11.11
C TYR A 131 -8.92 15.31 11.90
N GLU A 132 -9.38 14.36 12.71
CA GLU A 132 -10.62 14.49 13.50
C GLU A 132 -10.52 15.56 14.61
N ASP A 133 -9.30 15.90 15.04
CA ASP A 133 -9.05 17.02 15.95
C ASP A 133 -9.13 18.40 15.26
N GLY A 134 -9.40 18.42 13.96
CA GLY A 134 -9.50 19.61 13.13
C GLY A 134 -8.15 20.11 12.58
N SER A 135 -7.03 19.46 12.93
CA SER A 135 -5.73 19.80 12.35
C SER A 135 -5.62 19.34 10.90
N THR A 136 -4.75 19.99 10.14
CA THR A 136 -4.43 19.63 8.76
C THR A 136 -2.93 19.58 8.56
N GLN A 137 -2.45 18.59 7.80
CA GLN A 137 -1.05 18.50 7.35
C GLN A 137 -0.98 18.49 5.83
N LEU A 138 0.03 19.14 5.27
CA LEU A 138 0.30 19.19 3.84
C LEU A 138 1.59 18.44 3.52
N LEU A 139 1.45 17.23 2.97
CA LEU A 139 2.59 16.55 2.34
C LEU A 139 2.72 17.06 0.90
N SER A 140 3.93 17.36 0.44
CA SER A 140 4.17 17.70 -0.96
C SER A 140 5.40 17.00 -1.50
N GLY A 141 5.33 16.55 -2.75
CA GLY A 141 6.43 16.02 -3.51
C GLY A 141 6.72 16.93 -4.69
N ARG A 142 7.94 17.43 -4.83
CA ARG A 142 8.35 18.28 -5.94
C ARG A 142 9.49 17.62 -6.72
N LYS A 143 9.27 17.41 -8.00
CA LYS A 143 10.30 16.91 -8.92
C LYS A 143 11.39 17.98 -9.10
N VAL A 144 12.64 17.60 -8.86
CA VAL A 144 13.83 18.45 -9.04
C VAL A 144 14.82 17.68 -9.90
N GLY A 145 14.83 17.95 -11.20
CA GLY A 145 15.59 17.16 -12.16
C GLY A 145 15.05 15.72 -12.24
N GLU A 146 15.90 14.74 -11.93
CA GLU A 146 15.55 13.30 -11.90
C GLU A 146 15.14 12.80 -10.50
N ASP A 147 15.20 13.68 -9.49
CA ASP A 147 14.90 13.36 -8.10
C ASP A 147 13.55 13.96 -7.66
N VAL A 148 13.03 13.52 -6.51
CA VAL A 148 11.83 14.08 -5.89
C VAL A 148 12.14 14.52 -4.46
N ASP A 149 11.89 15.79 -4.16
CA ASP A 149 11.94 16.35 -2.80
C ASP A 149 10.58 16.21 -2.14
N PHE A 150 10.54 15.65 -0.94
CA PHE A 150 9.35 15.57 -0.11
C PHE A 150 9.39 16.60 1.01
N PHE A 151 8.26 17.26 1.23
CA PHE A 151 8.06 18.25 2.28
C PHE A 151 6.80 17.93 3.08
N LEU A 152 6.82 18.24 4.37
CA LEU A 152 5.64 18.25 5.23
C LEU A 152 5.46 19.66 5.79
N ASP A 153 4.29 20.25 5.58
CA ASP A 153 3.97 21.63 5.96
C ASP A 153 5.03 22.65 5.50
N GLY A 154 5.61 22.38 4.32
CA GLY A 154 6.68 23.17 3.72
C GLY A 154 8.09 22.90 4.26
N ALA A 155 8.24 22.09 5.32
CA ALA A 155 9.54 21.66 5.82
C ALA A 155 10.07 20.49 4.98
N PHE A 156 11.32 20.59 4.52
CA PHE A 156 11.97 19.51 3.78
C PHE A 156 12.16 18.28 4.66
N ILE A 157 11.68 17.13 4.19
CA ILE A 157 11.80 15.85 4.88
C ILE A 157 12.94 15.04 4.30
N THR A 158 12.90 14.80 2.99
CA THR A 158 13.89 13.95 2.31
C THR A 158 13.88 14.15 0.80
N ARG A 159 14.97 13.76 0.15
CA ARG A 159 15.06 13.62 -1.30
C ARG A 159 15.14 12.14 -1.63
N VAL A 160 14.32 11.70 -2.57
CA VAL A 160 14.42 10.37 -3.16
C VAL A 160 15.09 10.49 -4.51
N SER A 161 16.29 9.91 -4.63
CA SER A 161 17.00 9.84 -5.89
C SER A 161 16.80 8.51 -6.62
N ASN A 162 16.51 8.59 -7.92
CA ASN A 162 16.49 7.41 -8.77
C ASN A 162 17.87 6.72 -8.83
N GLN A 163 18.97 7.46 -8.66
CA GLN A 163 20.32 6.87 -8.68
C GLN A 163 20.59 6.02 -7.44
N GLU A 164 20.13 6.43 -6.27
CA GLU A 164 20.26 5.66 -5.03
C GLU A 164 19.42 4.37 -5.07
N LEU A 165 18.21 4.43 -5.65
CA LEU A 165 17.37 3.26 -5.90
C LEU A 165 18.06 2.25 -6.85
N VAL A 166 18.68 2.74 -7.92
CA VAL A 166 19.44 1.89 -8.86
C VAL A 166 20.68 1.30 -8.19
N ALA A 167 21.46 2.10 -7.46
CA ALA A 167 22.66 1.62 -6.74
C ALA A 167 22.30 0.55 -5.70
N TYR A 168 21.21 0.74 -4.95
CA TYR A 168 20.70 -0.26 -4.02
C TYR A 168 20.36 -1.58 -4.74
N SER A 169 19.63 -1.51 -5.86
CA SER A 169 19.28 -2.71 -6.65
C SER A 169 20.50 -3.47 -7.14
N GLN A 170 21.56 -2.76 -7.55
CA GLN A 170 22.80 -3.36 -8.06
C GLN A 170 23.64 -3.97 -6.93
N SER A 171 23.70 -3.34 -5.75
CA SER A 171 24.42 -3.88 -4.60
C SER A 171 23.86 -5.22 -4.11
N ARG A 172 22.54 -5.45 -4.23
CA ARG A 172 21.89 -6.72 -3.88
C ARG A 172 22.15 -7.83 -4.90
N LEU A 173 22.38 -7.48 -6.17
CA LEU A 173 22.77 -8.43 -7.21
C LEU A 173 24.22 -8.91 -7.06
N HIS A 174 25.07 -8.14 -6.36
CA HIS A 174 26.48 -8.45 -6.14
C HIS A 174 26.82 -8.81 -4.68
N ALA A 175 25.82 -8.93 -3.81
CA ALA A 175 26.04 -9.40 -2.45
C ALA A 175 26.51 -10.87 -2.51
N PRO A 176 27.71 -11.22 -2.01
CA PRO A 176 28.11 -12.60 -1.92
C PRO A 176 27.11 -13.34 -1.04
N ALA A 177 26.59 -14.47 -1.53
CA ALA A 177 25.71 -15.32 -0.76
C ALA A 177 26.37 -15.64 0.59
N THR A 178 25.78 -15.14 1.68
CA THR A 178 26.18 -15.53 3.03
C THR A 178 26.02 -17.04 3.13
N PRO A 179 27.08 -17.82 3.42
CA PRO A 179 26.90 -19.25 3.63
C PRO A 179 26.04 -19.43 4.88
N ALA A 180 24.95 -20.17 4.74
CA ALA A 180 24.12 -20.59 5.85
C ALA A 180 24.99 -21.36 6.86
N ALA A 181 24.98 -20.91 8.12
CA ALA A 181 25.54 -21.61 9.26
C ALA A 181 24.42 -22.38 9.98
#